data_AF-A0A4R2YRA1-F1
#
_entry.id   AF-A0A4R2YRA1-F1
#
_cell.length_a   1.000
_cell.length_b   1.000
_cell.length_c   1.000
_cell.angle_alpha   90.00
_cell.angle_beta   90.00
_cell.angle_gamma   90.00
#
_symmetry.space_group_name_H-M   'P 1'
#
loop_
_entity.id
_entity.type
_entity.pdbx_description
1 polymer ?
#
loop_
_entity_poly.entity_id
_entity_poly.type
_entity_poly.pdbx_seq_one_letter_code
_entity_poly.pdbx_strand_id
1 'polypeptide(L)'
;MKSLSANEVKTQFGDVLLRVQREPVQINRNGKPVAVMLSIEDYQMLEEVKMRLLKEKVSRAETDIARGDVMDGETFFAQLMSGKRD
;
A
#
# COMPACT_ATOMS: atom_id res chain seq x y z
N MET A 1 12.67 -7.54 7.23
CA MET A 1 12.52 -6.10 7.56
C MET A 1 13.15 -5.84 8.91
N LYS A 2 14.30 -5.17 8.90
CA LYS A 2 14.97 -4.72 10.12
C LYS A 2 14.28 -3.46 10.68
N SER A 3 14.17 -3.36 12.00
CA SER A 3 13.67 -2.16 12.68
C SER A 3 14.83 -1.42 13.34
N LEU A 4 14.94 -0.11 13.09
CA LEU A 4 15.97 0.77 13.63
C LEU A 4 15.32 2.01 14.23
N SER A 5 15.93 2.59 15.25
CA SER A 5 15.56 3.91 15.74
C SER A 5 15.98 5.01 14.77
N ALA A 6 15.31 6.16 14.81
CA ALA A 6 15.70 7.34 14.04
C ALA A 6 17.16 7.77 14.30
N ASN A 7 17.66 7.59 15.53
CA ASN A 7 19.05 7.90 15.88
C ASN A 7 20.04 6.92 15.23
N GLU A 8 19.75 5.62 15.21
CA GLU A 8 20.59 4.63 14.52
C GLU A 8 20.66 4.91 13.02
N VAL A 9 19.53 5.25 12.39
CA VAL A 9 19.49 5.62 10.97
C VAL A 9 20.31 6.88 10.69
N LYS A 10 20.21 7.91 11.56
CA LYS A 10 21.01 9.13 11.43
C LYS A 10 22.51 8.86 11.52
N THR A 11 22.93 8.02 12.47
CA THR A 11 24.34 7.73 12.73
C THR A 11 24.96 6.77 11.71
N GLN A 12 24.17 5.81 11.20
CA GLN A 12 24.64 4.74 10.31
C GLN A 12 24.00 4.83 8.91
N PHE A 13 23.76 6.05 8.42
CA PHE A 13 22.95 6.25 7.21
C PHE A 13 23.51 5.51 5.98
N GLY A 14 24.84 5.51 5.79
CA GLY A 14 25.48 4.78 4.69
C GLY A 14 25.21 3.27 4.71
N ASP A 15 25.33 2.64 5.88
CA ASP A 15 25.02 1.21 6.04
C ASP A 15 23.54 0.91 5.83
N VAL A 16 22.67 1.85 6.24
CA VAL A 16 21.22 1.72 6.01
C VAL A 16 20.92 1.77 4.52
N LEU A 17 21.54 2.66 3.73
CA LEU A 17 21.36 2.70 2.27
C LEU A 17 21.75 1.37 1.61
N LEU A 18 22.84 0.74 2.04
CA LEU A 18 23.27 -0.57 1.54
C LEU A 18 22.29 -1.69 1.93
N ARG A 19 21.75 -1.65 3.16
CA ARG A 19 20.78 -2.64 3.63
C ARG A 19 19.45 -2.53 2.89
N VAL A 20 19.00 -1.31 2.63
CA VAL A 20 17.74 -1.01 1.96
C VAL A 20 17.70 -1.59 0.54
N GLN A 21 18.84 -1.78 -0.12
CA GLN A 21 18.93 -2.48 -1.41
C GLN A 21 18.57 -3.98 -1.32
N ARG A 22 18.60 -4.57 -0.12
CA ARG A 22 18.35 -6.01 0.10
C ARG A 22 17.04 -6.28 0.82
N GLU A 23 16.67 -5.40 1.75
CA GLU A 23 15.40 -5.50 2.46
C GLU A 23 14.90 -4.13 2.96
N PRO A 24 13.58 -3.94 3.08
CA PRO A 24 12.99 -2.78 3.74
C PRO A 24 13.51 -2.58 5.16
N VAL A 25 13.63 -1.31 5.57
CA VAL A 25 14.00 -0.92 6.92
C VAL A 25 12.90 -0.09 7.56
N GLN A 26 12.36 -0.55 8.68
CA GLN A 26 11.42 0.21 9.49
C GLN A 26 12.17 1.18 10.40
N ILE A 27 11.68 2.41 10.50
CA ILE A 27 12.22 3.46 11.36
C ILE A 27 11.24 3.70 12.51
N ASN A 28 11.75 3.59 13.74
CA ASN A 28 11.01 3.84 14.96
C ASN A 28 11.42 5.17 15.60
N ARG A 29 10.44 5.88 16.17
CA ARG A 29 10.66 7.04 17.04
C ARG A 29 10.00 6.74 18.38
N ASN A 30 10.77 6.82 19.47
CA ASN A 30 10.30 6.51 20.82
C ASN A 30 9.59 5.13 20.91
N GLY A 31 10.16 4.12 20.24
CA GLY A 31 9.62 2.75 20.22
C GLY A 31 8.43 2.52 19.28
N LYS A 32 7.89 3.56 18.64
CA LYS A 32 6.76 3.44 17.71
C LYS A 32 7.22 3.48 16.25
N PRO A 33 6.68 2.63 15.35
CA PRO A 33 6.96 2.72 13.92
C PRO A 33 6.44 4.04 13.35
N VAL A 34 7.27 4.73 12.57
CA VAL A 34 6.91 6.04 11.96
C VAL A 34 7.20 6.12 10.46
N ALA A 35 8.12 5.30 9.94
CA ALA A 35 8.44 5.26 8.52
C ALA A 35 9.01 3.90 8.10
N VAL A 36 9.03 3.65 6.80
CA VAL A 36 9.75 2.54 6.17
C VAL A 36 10.60 3.12 5.04
N MET A 37 11.85 2.69 4.95
CA MET A 37 12.75 3.01 3.85
C MET A 37 12.85 1.79 2.92
N LEU A 38 12.70 2.04 1.62
CA LEU A 38 12.71 1.04 0.55
C LEU A 38 13.79 1.39 -0.48
N SER A 39 14.29 0.39 -1.20
CA SER A 39 15.09 0.65 -2.39
C SER A 39 14.21 1.35 -3.43
N ILE A 40 14.85 2.04 -4.38
CA ILE A 40 14.11 2.66 -5.48
C ILE A 40 13.39 1.61 -6.33
N GLU A 41 14.02 0.44 -6.51
CA GLU A 41 13.46 -0.69 -7.26
C GLU A 41 12.20 -1.25 -6.57
N ASP A 42 12.26 -1.48 -5.26
CA ASP A 42 11.10 -1.96 -4.48
C ASP A 42 9.97 -0.94 -4.50
N TYR A 43 10.29 0.35 -4.39
CA TYR A 43 9.30 1.42 -4.47
C TYR A 43 8.61 1.46 -5.83
N GLN A 44 9.38 1.38 -6.92
CA GLN A 44 8.84 1.35 -8.28
C GLN A 44 7.96 0.12 -8.52
N MET A 45 8.41 -1.07 -8.10
CA MET A 45 7.62 -2.29 -8.18
C MET A 45 6.30 -2.16 -7.42
N LEU A 46 6.30 -1.53 -6.25
CA LEU A 46 5.08 -1.26 -5.49
C LEU A 46 4.12 -0.34 -6.26
N GLU A 47 4.62 0.72 -6.88
CA GLU A 47 3.79 1.61 -7.71
C GLU A 47 3.22 0.89 -8.95
N GLU A 48 3.99 0.02 -9.59
CA GLU A 48 3.52 -0.81 -10.71
C GLU A 48 2.40 -1.76 -10.29
N VAL A 49 2.53 -2.42 -9.14
CA VAL A 49 1.49 -3.30 -8.60
C VAL A 49 0.21 -2.52 -8.30
N LYS A 50 0.31 -1.34 -7.68
CA LYS A 50 -0.85 -0.45 -7.44
C LYS A 50 -1.54 -0.09 -8.75
N MET A 51 -0.76 0.28 -9.77
CA MET A 51 -1.31 0.66 -11.07
C MET A 51 -1.97 -0.51 -11.78
N ARG A 52 -1.39 -1.72 -11.70
CA ARG A 52 -2.01 -2.92 -12.26
C ARG A 52 -3.34 -3.23 -11.61
N LEU A 53 -3.40 -3.21 -10.27
CA LEU A 53 -4.64 -3.43 -9.52
C LEU A 53 -5.70 -2.39 -9.88
N LEU A 54 -5.33 -1.12 -10.04
CA LEU A 54 -6.26 -0.07 -10.46
C LEU A 54 -6.82 -0.36 -11.85
N LYS A 55 -5.97 -0.70 -12.82
CA LYS A 55 -6.40 -1.06 -14.18
C LYS A 55 -7.35 -2.26 -14.18
N GLU A 56 -7.05 -3.30 -13.39
CA GLU A 56 -7.91 -4.46 -13.25
C GLU A 56 -9.28 -4.09 -12.67
N LYS A 57 -9.33 -3.24 -11.64
CA LYS A 57 -10.59 -2.76 -11.07
C LYS A 57 -11.42 -1.96 -12.08
N VAL A 58 -10.79 -1.09 -12.84
CA VAL A 58 -11.45 -0.30 -13.90
C VAL A 58 -12.00 -1.23 -14.99
N SER A 59 -11.19 -2.17 -15.48
CA SER A 59 -11.63 -3.12 -16.52
C SER A 59 -12.80 -4.00 -16.07
N ARG A 60 -12.81 -4.42 -14.80
CA ARG A 60 -13.97 -5.11 -14.21
C ARG A 60 -15.20 -4.21 -14.18
N ALA A 61 -15.07 -2.99 -13.68
CA ALA A 61 -16.18 -2.04 -13.63
C ALA A 61 -16.75 -1.73 -15.02
N GLU A 62 -15.90 -1.57 -16.04
CA GLU A 62 -16.34 -1.39 -17.44
C GLU A 62 -17.15 -2.59 -17.94
N THR A 63 -16.72 -3.81 -17.60
CA THR A 63 -17.42 -5.05 -17.95
C THR A 63 -18.78 -5.14 -17.25
N ASP A 64 -18.83 -4.82 -15.95
CA ASP A 64 -20.05 -4.85 -15.15
C ASP A 64 -21.07 -3.82 -15.66
N ILE A 65 -20.60 -2.60 -16.00
CA ILE A 65 -21.43 -1.55 -16.63
C ILE A 65 -22.00 -2.03 -17.97
N ALA A 66 -21.17 -2.63 -18.83
CA ALA A 66 -21.61 -3.12 -20.14
C ALA A 66 -22.66 -4.24 -20.04
N ARG A 67 -22.64 -5.02 -18.96
CA ARG A 67 -23.63 -6.08 -18.67
C ARG A 67 -24.87 -5.58 -17.94
N GLY A 68 -24.86 -4.34 -17.46
CA GLY A 68 -25.91 -3.82 -16.59
C GLY A 68 -25.84 -4.37 -15.17
N ASP A 69 -24.72 -5.00 -14.77
CA ASP A 69 -24.45 -5.54 -13.44
C ASP A 69 -24.06 -4.40 -12.49
N VAL A 70 -24.94 -3.40 -12.37
CA VAL A 70 -24.74 -2.17 -11.60
C VAL A 70 -25.85 -2.01 -10.57
N MET A 71 -25.56 -1.22 -9.53
CA MET A 71 -26.52 -0.90 -8.46
C MET A 71 -26.50 0.60 -8.20
N ASP A 72 -27.67 1.15 -7.91
CA ASP A 72 -27.80 2.51 -7.43
C ASP A 72 -26.96 2.73 -6.15
N GLY A 73 -26.29 3.89 -6.08
CA GLY A 73 -25.32 4.19 -5.03
C GLY A 73 -25.95 4.27 -3.63
N GLU A 74 -27.09 4.94 -3.49
CA GLU A 74 -27.77 5.05 -2.20
C GLU A 74 -28.21 3.68 -1.70
N THR A 75 -28.75 2.86 -2.61
CA THR A 75 -29.15 1.48 -2.32
C THR A 75 -27.97 0.62 -1.88
N PHE A 76 -26.82 0.74 -2.55
CA PHE A 76 -25.60 0.03 -2.17
C PHE A 76 -25.13 0.41 -0.76
N PHE A 77 -25.01 1.70 -0.46
CA PHE A 77 -24.51 2.15 0.84
C PHE A 77 -25.48 1.81 1.98
N ALA A 78 -26.79 1.88 1.76
CA ALA A 78 -27.77 1.43 2.74
C ALA A 78 -27.63 -0.06 3.08
N GLN A 79 -27.34 -0.92 2.08
CA GLN A 79 -27.07 -2.34 2.30
C GLN A 79 -25.74 -2.57 3.04
N LEU A 80 -24.70 -1.84 2.67
CA LEU A 80 -23.37 -1.95 3.28
C LEU A 80 -23.42 -1.57 4.77
N MET A 81 -24.04 -0.42 5.10
CA MET A 81 -24.14 0.08 6.47
C MET A 81 -25.08 -0.75 7.36
N SER A 82 -25.95 -1.57 6.76
CA SER A 82 -26.82 -2.49 7.51
C SER A 82 -26.19 -3.86 7.78
N GLY A 83 -24.92 -4.06 7.44
CA GLY A 83 -24.19 -5.32 7.67
C GLY A 83 -24.68 -6.49 6.80
N LYS A 84 -25.49 -6.22 5.76
CA LYS A 84 -26.04 -7.26 4.88
C LYS A 84 -25.03 -7.79 3.84
N ARG A 85 -23.78 -7.34 3.91
CA ARG A 85 -22.69 -7.71 2.98
C ARG A 85 -21.40 -8.15 3.69
N ASP A 86 -21.46 -8.42 4.99
CA ASP A 86 -20.38 -9.09 5.74
C ASP A 86 -20.41 -10.61 5.53
#